data_AF-A0A662QDP7-F1
#
_entry.id   AF-A0A662QDP7-F1
#
_cell.length_a   1.000
_cell.length_b   1.000
_cell.length_c   1.000
_cell.angle_alpha   90.00
_cell.angle_beta   90.00
_cell.angle_gamma   90.00
#
_symmetry.space_group_name_H-M   'P 1'
#
loop_
_entity.id
_entity.type
_entity.pdbx_description
1 polymer ?
#
loop_
_entity_poly.entity_id
_entity_poly.type
_entity_poly.pdbx_seq_one_letter_code
_entity_poly.pdbx_strand_id
1 'polypeptide(L)' 'MRKGITIYDASYVALALIEGINLYTADERLLTKTQGLKITKHLRNFKI' A
#
# COMPACT_ATOMS: atom_id res chain seq x y z
N MET A 1 11.54 3.37 -13.20
CA MET A 1 10.58 3.51 -12.08
C MET A 1 9.39 4.37 -12.52
N ARG A 2 8.36 3.77 -13.12
CA ARG A 2 7.31 4.50 -13.86
C ARG A 2 6.25 5.21 -12.99
N LYS A 3 6.18 4.91 -11.68
CA LYS A 3 5.25 5.51 -10.71
C LYS A 3 5.92 6.15 -9.49
N GLY A 4 7.26 6.23 -9.48
CA GLY A 4 8.02 6.76 -8.35
C GLY A 4 7.82 6.00 -7.03
N ILE A 5 7.53 4.69 -7.09
CA ILE A 5 7.43 3.79 -5.93
C ILE A 5 8.71 2.94 -5.93
N THR A 6 9.27 2.66 -4.76
CA THR A 6 10.45 1.78 -4.64
C THR A 6 10.07 0.34 -4.97
N ILE A 7 11.05 -0.53 -5.22
CA ILE A 7 10.76 -1.95 -5.44
C ILE A 7 10.08 -2.59 -4.21
N TYR A 8 10.51 -2.21 -3.00
CA TYR A 8 9.96 -2.75 -1.76
C TYR A 8 8.50 -2.37 -1.53
N ASP A 9 8.18 -1.09 -1.72
CA ASP A 9 6.80 -0.62 -1.64
C ASP A 9 5.91 -1.34 -2.66
N ALA A 10 6.41 -1.51 -3.89
CA ALA A 10 5.68 -2.23 -4.93
C ALA A 10 5.50 -3.72 -4.58
N SER A 11 6.50 -4.36 -3.96
CA SER A 11 6.42 -5.74 -3.49
C SER A 11 5.37 -5.92 -2.40
N TYR A 12 5.28 -5.01 -1.41
CA TYR A 12 4.25 -5.09 -0.38
C TYR A 12 2.84 -4.84 -0.93
N VAL A 13 2.71 -3.90 -1.86
CA VAL A 13 1.43 -3.66 -2.56
C VAL A 13 1.02 -4.88 -3.38
N ALA A 14 1.95 -5.50 -4.10
CA ALA A 14 1.69 -6.71 -4.88
C ALA A 14 1.28 -7.89 -3.97
N LEU A 15 1.98 -8.08 -2.84
CA LEU A 15 1.63 -9.12 -1.87
C LEU A 15 0.21 -8.93 -1.35
N ALA A 16 -0.16 -7.70 -0.95
CA ALA A 16 -1.51 -7.42 -0.48
C ALA A 16 -2.60 -7.65 -1.55
N LEU A 17 -2.30 -7.36 -2.81
CA LEU A 17 -3.20 -7.65 -3.93
C LEU A 17 -3.38 -9.16 -4.16
N ILE A 18 -2.30 -9.95 -4.08
CA ILE A 18 -2.33 -11.40 -4.28
C ILE A 18 -3.11 -12.08 -3.16
N GLU A 19 -2.87 -11.69 -1.91
CA GLU A 19 -3.52 -12.25 -0.74
C GLU A 19 -4.93 -11.69 -0.49
N GLY A 20 -5.33 -10.63 -1.20
CA GLY A 20 -6.63 -9.97 -1.01
C GLY A 20 -6.76 -9.28 0.36
N ILE A 21 -5.66 -8.82 0.95
CA ILE A 21 -5.61 -8.21 2.29
C ILE A 21 -5.36 -6.70 2.23
N ASN A 22 -5.58 -6.03 3.37
CA ASN A 22 -5.22 -4.62 3.51
C ASN A 22 -3.74 -4.46 3.87
N LEU A 23 -3.00 -3.67 3.09
CA LEU A 23 -1.68 -3.16 3.45
C LEU A 23 -1.82 -1.91 4.31
N TYR A 24 -1.35 -1.97 5.55
CA TYR A 24 -1.27 -0.80 6.43
C TYR A 24 0.13 -0.17 6.34
N THR A 25 0.19 1.14 6.10
CA THR A 25 1.45 1.89 6.00
C THR A 25 1.29 3.29 6.59
N ALA A 26 2.39 3.87 7.06
CA ALA A 26 2.49 5.28 7.45
C ALA A 26 3.00 6.18 6.30
N ASP A 27 3.33 5.60 5.14
CA ASP A 27 3.79 6.37 3.98
C ASP A 27 2.60 6.96 3.20
N GLU A 28 2.36 8.25 3.42
CA GLU A 28 1.33 9.04 2.72
C GLU A 28 1.52 9.10 1.20
N ARG A 29 2.77 9.06 0.70
CA ARG A 29 3.03 9.06 -0.74
C ARG A 29 2.63 7.73 -1.36
N LEU A 30 2.84 6.63 -0.66
CA LEU A 30 2.39 5.31 -1.11
C LEU A 30 0.86 5.28 -1.15
N LEU A 31 0.19 5.69 -0.07
CA LEU A 31 -1.28 5.79 0.03
C LEU A 31 -1.88 6.59 -1.14
N THR A 32 -1.31 7.75 -1.44
CA THR A 32 -1.77 8.60 -2.55
C THR A 32 -1.67 7.89 -3.90
N LYS A 33 -0.57 7.16 -4.15
CA LYS A 33 -0.33 6.47 -5.42
C LYS A 33 -1.14 5.19 -5.58
N THR A 34 -1.57 4.58 -4.48
CA THR A 34 -2.32 3.32 -4.46
C THR A 34 -3.79 3.49 -4.10
N GLN A 35 -4.28 4.72 -3.91
CA GLN A 35 -5.68 5.02 -3.54
C GLN A 35 -6.71 4.30 -4.43
N GLY A 36 -6.43 4.19 -5.73
CA GLY A 36 -7.33 3.53 -6.69
C GLY A 36 -7.43 2.00 -6.51
N LEU A 37 -6.47 1.38 -5.83
CA LEU A 37 -6.46 -0.06 -5.56
C LEU A 37 -7.35 -0.44 -4.38
N LYS A 38 -7.71 0.52 -3.51
CA LYS A 38 -8.51 0.32 -2.30
C LYS A 38 -7.98 -0.74 -1.30
N ILE A 39 -6.73 -1.19 -1.47
CA ILE A 39 -6.06 -2.17 -0.60
C ILE A 39 -5.07 -1.55 0.40
N THR A 40 -4.72 -0.27 0.25
CA THR A 40 -3.77 0.41 1.14
C THR A 40 -4.50 1.32 2.12
N LYS A 41 -4.18 1.21 3.41
CA LYS A 41 -4.78 1.99 4.50
C LYS A 41 -3.72 2.65 5.36
N HIS A 42 -4.05 3.82 5.90
CA HIS A 42 -3.17 4.49 6.84
C HIS A 42 -3.03 3.66 8.12
N LEU A 43 -1.80 3.50 8.64
CA LEU A 43 -1.48 2.68 9.82
C LEU A 43 -2.28 3.08 11.07
N ARG A 44 -2.58 4.37 11.25
CA ARG A 44 -3.46 4.87 12.33
C ARG A 44 -4.86 4.23 12.36
N ASN A 45 -5.33 3.67 11.25
CA ASN A 45 -6.62 3.01 11.16
C ASN A 45 -6.53 1.51 11.50
N PHE A 46 -5.33 1.00 11.81
CA PHE A 46 -5.13 -0.39 12.21
C PHE A 46 -5.70 -0.60 13.62
N LYS A 47 -6.48 -1.67 13.79
CA LYS A 47 -7.06 -2.09 15.07
C LYS A 47 -6.67 -3.55 15.30
N ILE A 48 -6.26 -3.86 16.53
CA ILE A 48 -5.95 -5.21 17.01
C ILE A 48 -7.24 -5.85 17.53
#